data_AF-A0A951XEC5-F1
#
_entry.id   AF-A0A951XEC5-F1
#
_cell.length_a   1.000
_cell.length_b   1.000
_cell.length_c   1.000
_cell.angle_alpha   90.00
_cell.angle_beta   90.00
_cell.angle_gamma   90.00
#
_symmetry.space_group_name_H-M   'P 1'
#
loop_
_entity.id
_entity.type
_entity.pdbx_description
1 polymer ?
#
loop_
_entity_poly.entity_id
_entity_poly.type
_entity_poly.pdbx_seq_one_letter_code
_entity_poly.pdbx_strand_id
1 'polypeptide(L)'
;MLGMHVTYMNPEAHDVHAAYVSHISHITSFALANTVLEKEKEESAIFDLAGGGFESTVRLAKSNPSMWLPIFKQNREHVLDVLNEHITQLRKFKSCLEKENYTYLRELMENANKINRIIK
;
A
#
# COMPACT_ATOMS: atom_id res chain seq x y z
N MET A 1 -13.04 28.97 -13.74
CA MET A 1 -12.09 27.94 -14.19
C MET A 1 -11.46 27.31 -12.97
N LEU A 2 -11.49 25.98 -12.81
CA LEU A 2 -11.09 25.26 -11.57
C LEU A 2 -9.57 25.18 -11.31
N GLY A 3 -8.74 26.01 -11.96
CA GLY A 3 -7.28 26.04 -11.72
C GLY A 3 -6.57 24.69 -11.90
N MET A 4 -7.09 23.82 -12.78
CA MET A 4 -6.57 22.45 -12.94
C MET A 4 -5.23 22.44 -13.67
N HIS A 5 -4.27 21.69 -13.14
CA HIS A 5 -3.02 21.39 -13.83
C HIS A 5 -3.21 20.17 -14.74
N VAL A 6 -3.31 20.40 -16.05
CA VAL A 6 -3.51 19.33 -17.04
C VAL A 6 -2.15 18.77 -17.47
N THR A 7 -2.00 17.46 -17.39
CA THR A 7 -0.81 16.73 -17.84
C THR A 7 -1.22 15.69 -18.88
N TYR A 8 -0.44 15.56 -19.97
CA TYR A 8 -0.67 14.56 -21.01
C TYR A 8 0.30 13.39 -20.84
N MET A 9 -0.19 12.16 -20.98
CA MET A 9 0.61 10.95 -20.96
C MET A 9 -0.03 9.85 -21.83
N ASN A 10 0.78 8.88 -22.24
CA ASN A 10 0.29 7.69 -22.95
C ASN A 10 -0.59 6.85 -22.01
N PRO A 11 -1.74 6.31 -22.45
CA PRO A 11 -2.57 5.37 -21.68
C PRO A 11 -1.80 4.25 -20.98
N GLU A 12 -0.83 3.63 -21.64
CA GLU A 12 -0.03 2.54 -21.05
C GLU A 12 0.85 3.05 -19.88
N ALA A 13 1.48 4.22 -20.07
CA ALA A 13 2.26 4.85 -19.01
C ALA A 13 1.37 5.29 -17.84
N HIS A 14 0.17 5.80 -18.12
CA HIS A 14 -0.82 6.14 -17.10
C HIS A 14 -1.16 4.92 -16.24
N ASP A 15 -1.46 3.78 -16.86
CA ASP A 15 -1.93 2.59 -16.13
C ASP A 15 -0.83 1.96 -15.28
N VAL A 16 0.43 1.99 -15.75
CA VAL A 16 1.60 1.61 -14.94
C VAL A 16 1.76 2.56 -13.76
N HIS A 17 1.76 3.88 -13.97
CA HIS A 17 1.89 4.84 -12.88
C HIS A 17 0.74 4.76 -11.86
N ALA A 18 -0.49 4.60 -12.34
CA ALA A 18 -1.67 4.40 -11.49
C ALA A 18 -1.56 3.10 -10.67
N ALA A 19 -1.04 2.01 -11.25
CA ALA A 19 -0.82 0.78 -10.53
C ALA A 19 0.17 0.97 -9.36
N TYR A 20 1.32 1.61 -9.63
CA TYR A 20 2.39 1.82 -8.64
C TYR A 20 2.05 2.84 -7.55
N VAL A 21 1.31 3.91 -7.88
CA VAL A 21 1.10 5.03 -6.95
C VAL A 21 -0.27 4.98 -6.28
N SER A 22 -1.29 4.45 -6.96
CA SER A 22 -2.68 4.45 -6.49
C SER A 22 -3.18 3.05 -6.13
N HIS A 23 -3.21 2.13 -7.10
CA HIS A 23 -3.92 0.86 -6.92
C HIS A 23 -3.30 -0.01 -5.84
N ILE A 24 -1.96 -0.08 -5.77
CA ILE A 24 -1.31 -0.86 -4.73
C ILE A 24 -1.58 -0.32 -3.33
N SER A 25 -1.59 1.00 -3.15
CA SER A 25 -1.89 1.64 -1.88
C SER A 25 -3.27 1.21 -1.35
N HIS A 26 -4.26 1.09 -2.24
CA HIS A 26 -5.58 0.57 -1.87
C HIS A 26 -5.55 -0.91 -1.48
N ILE A 27 -4.90 -1.77 -2.28
CA ILE A 27 -4.80 -3.21 -1.97
C ILE A 27 -4.08 -3.42 -0.63
N THR A 28 -2.96 -2.76 -0.39
CA THR A 28 -2.20 -2.86 0.86
C THR A 28 -3.04 -2.38 2.04
N SER A 29 -3.82 -1.32 1.88
CA SER A 29 -4.73 -0.82 2.93
C SER A 29 -5.84 -1.83 3.24
N PHE A 30 -6.50 -2.40 2.23
CA PHE A 30 -7.49 -3.47 2.40
C PHE A 30 -6.89 -4.71 3.09
N ALA A 31 -5.69 -5.15 2.64
CA ALA A 31 -5.02 -6.31 3.21
C ALA A 31 -4.63 -6.10 4.68
N LEU A 32 -4.14 -4.92 5.02
CA LEU A 32 -3.80 -4.56 6.41
C LEU A 32 -5.06 -4.54 7.30
N ALA A 33 -6.15 -3.94 6.82
CA ALA A 33 -7.42 -3.92 7.55
C ALA A 33 -7.97 -5.34 7.79
N ASN A 34 -7.97 -6.19 6.77
CA ASN A 34 -8.38 -7.60 6.91
C ASN A 34 -7.50 -8.36 7.90
N THR A 35 -6.18 -8.13 7.88
CA THR A 35 -5.25 -8.78 8.83
C THR A 35 -5.61 -8.47 10.28
N VAL A 36 -5.96 -7.21 10.57
CA VAL A 36 -6.38 -6.81 11.92
C VAL A 36 -7.73 -7.42 12.28
N LEU A 37 -8.72 -7.34 11.40
CA LEU A 37 -10.05 -7.92 11.63
C LEU A 37 -10.03 -9.43 11.84
N GLU A 38 -9.11 -10.15 11.21
CA GLU A 38 -8.94 -11.60 11.41
C GLU A 38 -8.29 -11.97 12.74
N LYS A 39 -7.42 -11.11 13.27
CA LYS A 39 -6.61 -11.40 14.46
C LYS A 39 -7.20 -10.85 15.75
N GLU A 40 -7.76 -9.65 15.70
CA GLU A 40 -8.41 -9.00 16.83
C GLU A 40 -9.92 -9.25 16.73
N LYS A 41 -10.43 -10.19 17.54
CA LYS A 41 -11.87 -10.50 17.59
C LYS A 41 -12.66 -9.54 18.48
N GLU A 42 -11.97 -8.81 19.34
CA GLU A 42 -12.51 -7.78 20.23
C GLU A 42 -12.44 -6.42 19.52
N GLU A 43 -13.57 -5.90 19.05
CA GLU A 43 -13.63 -4.58 18.41
C GLU A 43 -13.08 -3.46 19.32
N SER A 44 -13.28 -3.58 20.63
CA SER A 44 -12.74 -2.67 21.66
C SER A 44 -11.22 -2.57 21.59
N ALA A 45 -10.52 -3.70 21.48
CA ALA A 45 -9.07 -3.76 21.37
C ALA A 45 -8.56 -3.14 20.06
N ILE A 46 -9.33 -3.28 18.96
CA ILE A 46 -9.00 -2.63 17.69
C ILE A 46 -9.04 -1.11 17.85
N PHE A 47 -10.10 -0.57 18.45
CA PHE A 47 -10.24 0.88 18.65
C PHE A 47 -9.18 1.45 19.62
N ASP A 48 -8.81 0.71 20.66
CA ASP A 48 -7.81 1.14 21.63
C ASP A 48 -6.36 1.05 21.09
N LEU A 49 -6.07 0.07 20.22
CA LEU A 49 -4.75 -0.09 19.57
C LEU A 49 -4.61 0.70 18.28
N ALA A 50 -5.72 1.10 17.64
CA ALA A 50 -5.77 1.96 16.47
C ALA A 50 -5.43 3.41 16.82
N GLY A 51 -4.21 3.67 17.28
CA GLY A 51 -3.67 5.02 17.33
C GLY A 51 -3.68 5.67 15.93
N GLY A 52 -3.49 6.99 15.86
CA GLY A 52 -3.61 7.75 14.59
C GLY A 52 -2.70 7.28 13.44
N GLY A 53 -1.61 6.56 13.73
CA GLY A 53 -0.75 5.95 12.71
C GLY A 53 -1.41 4.78 11.98
N PHE A 54 -2.19 3.95 12.68
CA PHE A 54 -2.93 2.87 12.04
C PHE A 54 -4.10 3.43 11.22
N GLU A 55 -4.89 4.34 11.80
CA GLU A 55 -6.04 4.95 11.09
C GLU A 55 -5.62 5.62 9.78
N SER A 56 -4.51 6.35 9.77
CA SER A 56 -3.98 6.98 8.56
C SER A 56 -3.52 5.96 7.50
N THR A 57 -3.02 4.80 7.93
CA THR A 57 -2.56 3.71 7.04
C THR A 57 -3.73 2.91 6.45
N VAL A 58 -4.77 2.63 7.24
CA VAL A 58 -5.98 1.92 6.76
C VAL A 58 -7.05 2.84 6.19
N ARG A 59 -6.80 4.16 6.08
CA ARG A 59 -7.77 5.14 5.58
C ARG A 59 -8.36 4.73 4.22
N LEU A 60 -7.55 4.19 3.32
CA LEU A 60 -7.97 3.79 1.98
C LEU A 60 -8.85 2.54 1.98
N ALA A 61 -8.79 1.69 3.01
CA ALA A 61 -9.66 0.53 3.17
C ALA A 61 -11.14 0.91 3.35
N LYS A 62 -11.45 2.16 3.69
CA LYS A 62 -12.83 2.70 3.74
C LYS A 62 -13.42 2.97 2.34
N SER A 63 -12.67 2.73 1.27
CA SER A 63 -13.10 2.98 -0.10
C SER A 63 -14.15 1.97 -0.58
N ASN A 64 -15.04 2.40 -1.47
CA ASN A 64 -16.16 1.58 -1.95
C ASN A 64 -15.67 0.40 -2.82
N PRO A 65 -15.97 -0.87 -2.46
CA PRO A 65 -15.59 -2.04 -3.26
C PRO A 65 -16.15 -2.04 -4.69
N SER A 66 -17.37 -1.52 -4.90
CA SER A 66 -18.00 -1.43 -6.22
C SER A 66 -17.26 -0.48 -7.17
N MET A 67 -16.50 0.47 -6.64
CA MET A 67 -15.63 1.36 -7.42
C MET A 67 -14.29 0.69 -7.72
N TRP A 68 -13.68 0.02 -6.74
CA TRP A 68 -12.31 -0.50 -6.87
C TRP A 68 -12.21 -1.84 -7.59
N LEU A 69 -13.22 -2.70 -7.48
CA LEU A 69 -13.27 -3.97 -8.18
C LEU A 69 -13.10 -3.84 -9.71
N PRO A 70 -13.85 -2.97 -10.43
CA PRO A 70 -13.65 -2.80 -11.86
C PRO A 70 -12.28 -2.21 -12.19
N ILE A 71 -11.74 -1.31 -11.38
CA ILE A 71 -10.39 -0.74 -11.56
C ILE A 71 -9.32 -1.83 -11.51
N PHE A 72 -9.36 -2.70 -10.50
CA PHE A 72 -8.44 -3.83 -10.39
C PHE A 72 -8.62 -4.83 -11.53
N LYS A 73 -9.87 -5.07 -11.96
CA LYS A 73 -10.16 -5.97 -13.09
C LYS A 73 -9.61 -5.42 -14.41
N GLN A 74 -9.75 -4.12 -14.64
CA GLN A 74 -9.31 -3.47 -15.87
C GLN A 74 -7.78 -3.39 -15.95
N ASN A 75 -7.12 -3.10 -14.83
CA ASN A 75 -5.66 -2.94 -14.77
C ASN A 75 -4.94 -4.16 -14.17
N ARG A 76 -5.50 -5.37 -14.39
CA ARG A 76 -5.11 -6.58 -13.65
C ARG A 76 -3.63 -6.92 -13.78
N GLU A 77 -3.08 -6.90 -14.98
CA GLU A 77 -1.69 -7.33 -15.23
C GLU A 77 -0.70 -6.43 -14.48
N HIS A 78 -0.85 -5.11 -14.60
CA HIS A 78 0.01 -4.17 -13.88
C HIS A 78 -0.22 -4.26 -12.37
N VAL A 79 -1.46 -4.42 -11.90
CA VAL A 79 -1.74 -4.62 -10.48
C VAL A 79 -1.06 -5.89 -9.93
N LEU A 80 -1.08 -6.99 -10.67
CA LEU A 80 -0.41 -8.24 -10.28
C LEU A 80 1.11 -8.06 -10.18
N ASP A 81 1.71 -7.38 -11.15
CA ASP A 81 3.15 -7.11 -11.16
C ASP A 81 3.58 -6.29 -9.93
N VAL A 82 2.91 -5.16 -9.68
CA VAL A 82 3.22 -4.31 -8.53
C VAL A 82 2.93 -5.05 -7.21
N LEU A 83 1.86 -5.84 -7.15
CA LEU A 83 1.52 -6.63 -5.96
C LEU A 83 2.60 -7.68 -5.65
N ASN A 84 3.14 -8.36 -6.67
CA ASN A 84 4.23 -9.32 -6.51
C ASN A 84 5.50 -8.65 -5.97
N GLU A 85 5.84 -7.47 -6.46
CA GLU A 85 6.98 -6.70 -5.95
C GLU A 85 6.74 -6.33 -4.47
N HIS A 86 5.55 -5.86 -4.11
CA HIS A 86 5.23 -5.52 -2.73
C HIS A 86 5.27 -6.72 -1.78
N ILE A 87 4.71 -7.86 -2.21
CA ILE A 87 4.82 -9.13 -1.47
C ILE A 87 6.30 -9.50 -1.26
N THR A 88 7.15 -9.30 -2.28
CA THR A 88 8.59 -9.55 -2.18
C THR A 88 9.25 -8.64 -1.14
N GLN A 89 8.87 -7.36 -1.08
CA GLN A 89 9.35 -6.45 -0.02
C GLN A 89 8.91 -6.94 1.37
N LEU A 90 7.63 -7.28 1.56
CA LEU A 90 7.13 -7.82 2.83
C LEU A 90 7.87 -9.11 3.25
N ARG A 91 8.17 -9.99 2.30
CA ARG A 91 8.95 -11.22 2.54
C ARG A 91 10.39 -10.92 2.98
N LYS A 92 11.03 -9.87 2.44
CA LYS A 92 12.36 -9.44 2.90
C LYS A 92 12.32 -9.01 4.37
N PHE A 93 11.37 -8.15 4.74
CA PHE A 93 11.17 -7.74 6.14
C PHE A 93 10.94 -8.94 7.06
N LYS A 94 10.02 -9.85 6.68
CA LYS A 94 9.76 -11.09 7.42
C LYS A 94 11.03 -11.93 7.59
N SER A 95 11.78 -12.16 6.50
CA SER A 95 13.01 -12.96 6.57
C SER A 95 14.10 -12.31 7.43
N CYS A 96 14.18 -10.98 7.51
CA CYS A 96 15.11 -10.31 8.41
C CYS A 96 14.76 -10.59 9.87
N LEU A 97 13.47 -10.55 10.22
CA LEU A 97 13.01 -10.83 11.57
C LEU A 97 13.23 -12.31 11.94
N GLU A 98 12.90 -13.25 11.05
CA GLU A 98 13.09 -14.70 11.29
C GLU A 98 14.56 -15.09 11.47
N LYS A 99 15.49 -14.35 10.86
CA LYS A 99 16.93 -14.61 10.91
C LYS A 99 17.69 -13.68 11.86
N GLU A 100 16.97 -12.82 12.59
CA GLU A 100 17.55 -11.77 13.43
C GLU A 100 18.59 -10.88 12.71
N ASN A 101 18.43 -10.70 11.38
CA ASN A 101 19.33 -9.86 10.58
C ASN A 101 18.92 -8.38 10.68
N TYR A 102 19.17 -7.79 11.84
CA TYR A 102 18.82 -6.41 12.13
C TYR A 102 19.63 -5.39 11.33
N THR A 103 20.81 -5.76 10.85
CA THR A 103 21.62 -4.92 9.95
C THR A 103 20.90 -4.74 8.62
N TYR A 104 20.49 -5.83 7.96
CA TYR A 104 19.78 -5.72 6.69
C TYR A 104 18.37 -5.11 6.87
N LEU A 105 17.70 -5.40 7.99
CA LEU A 105 16.43 -4.74 8.32
C LEU A 105 16.57 -3.22 8.37
N ARG A 106 17.63 -2.70 9.02
CA ARG A 106 17.94 -1.27 9.05
C ARG A 106 18.17 -0.71 7.65
N GLU A 107 18.96 -1.40 6.83
CA GLU A 107 19.21 -0.96 5.45
C GLU A 107 17.91 -0.88 4.63
N LEU A 108 16.99 -1.83 4.78
CA LEU A 108 15.67 -1.78 4.13
C LEU A 108 14.88 -0.53 4.56
N MET A 109 14.87 -0.22 5.86
CA MET A 109 14.20 0.97 6.40
C MET A 109 14.83 2.27 5.89
N GLU A 110 16.17 2.36 5.89
CA GLU A 110 16.89 3.54 5.40
C GLU A 110 16.69 3.74 3.89
N ASN A 111 16.62 2.65 3.12
CA ASN A 111 16.26 2.70 1.71
C ASN A 111 14.84 3.22 1.51
N ALA A 112 13.86 2.77 2.30
CA ALA A 112 12.50 3.28 2.24
C ALA A 112 12.41 4.78 2.58
N ASN A 113 13.16 5.25 3.58
CA ASN A 113 13.19 6.66 3.98
C ASN A 113 13.68 7.63 2.89
N LYS A 114 14.35 7.13 1.85
CA LYS A 114 14.74 7.94 0.67
C LYS A 114 13.52 8.51 -0.06
N ILE A 115 12.32 7.97 0.15
CA ILE A 115 11.07 8.49 -0.45
C ILE A 115 10.79 9.94 -0.05
N ASN A 116 11.26 10.39 1.12
CA ASN A 116 11.13 11.79 1.58
C ASN A 116 11.88 12.79 0.68
N ARG A 117 12.78 12.31 -0.20
CA ARG A 117 13.45 13.15 -1.21
C ARG A 117 12.59 13.35 -2.46
N ILE A 118 11.60 12.49 -2.65
CA ILE A 118 10.73 12.45 -3.83
C ILE A 118 9.40 13.15 -3.53
N ILE A 119 8.85 12.96 -2.34
CA ILE A 119 7.58 13.54 -1.90
C ILE A 119 7.88 14.64 -0.87
N LYS A 120 7.50 15.89 -1.18
CA LYS A 120 7.59 17.06 -0.28
C LYS A 120 6.27 17.31 0.42
#